data_AF-A0A0S8AFH9-F1
#
_entry.id   AF-A0A0S8AFH9-F1
#
_cell.length_a   1.000
_cell.length_b   1.000
_cell.length_c   1.000
_cell.angle_alpha   90.00
_cell.angle_beta   90.00
_cell.angle_gamma   90.00
#
_symmetry.space_group_name_H-M   'P 1'
#
loop_
_entity.id
_entity.type
_entity.pdbx_description
1 polymer ?
#
loop_
_entity_poly.entity_id
_entity_poly.type
_entity_poly.pdbx_seq_one_letter_code
_entity_poly.pdbx_strand_id
1 'polypeptide(L)'
;MSLTPVQELRRIAEAVGQLRGHLVRDVEIRSDCRQLRVTLDDGQLLLVSVLLDDSGKPRLDVDLLRTEDLTLHRQLEVRFEPEVQVAR
;
A
#
# COMPACT_ATOMS: atom_id res chain seq x y z
N MET A 1 -23.29 -0.92 -12.42
CA MET A 1 -21.83 -1.11 -12.21
C MET A 1 -21.17 0.23 -12.40
N SER A 2 -20.69 0.88 -11.34
CA SER A 2 -19.87 2.09 -11.48
C SER A 2 -18.51 1.70 -12.06
N LEU A 3 -18.16 2.31 -13.19
CA LEU A 3 -16.84 2.15 -13.81
C LEU A 3 -15.80 2.86 -12.95
N THR A 4 -14.66 2.21 -12.77
CA THR A 4 -13.47 2.82 -12.16
C THR A 4 -13.14 4.13 -12.88
N PRO A 5 -12.96 5.26 -12.18
CA PRO A 5 -12.58 6.53 -12.81
C PRO A 5 -11.36 6.37 -13.71
N VAL A 6 -11.38 6.97 -14.90
CA VAL A 6 -10.27 6.89 -15.88
C VAL A 6 -8.95 7.38 -15.29
N GLN A 7 -9.00 8.35 -14.37
CA GLN A 7 -7.83 8.87 -13.66
C GLN A 7 -7.14 7.80 -12.81
N GLU A 8 -7.91 6.93 -12.17
CA GLU A 8 -7.40 5.81 -11.37
C GLU A 8 -6.82 4.73 -12.27
N LEU A 9 -7.53 4.37 -13.35
CA LEU A 9 -7.00 3.42 -14.33
C LEU A 9 -5.68 3.90 -14.92
N ARG A 10 -5.53 5.20 -15.17
CA ARG A 10 -4.27 5.79 -15.64
C ARG A 10 -3.17 5.62 -14.61
N ARG A 11 -3.41 5.93 -13.33
CA ARG A 11 -2.42 5.75 -12.25
C ARG A 11 -1.96 4.30 -12.14
N ILE A 12 -2.91 3.35 -12.18
CA ILE A 12 -2.60 1.92 -12.17
C ILE A 12 -1.73 1.55 -13.38
N ALA A 13 -2.10 2.00 -14.57
CA ALA A 13 -1.34 1.72 -15.79
C ALA A 13 0.07 2.34 -15.76
N GLU A 14 0.22 3.55 -15.21
CA GLU A 14 1.50 4.22 -15.03
C GLU A 14 2.40 3.42 -14.06
N ALA A 15 1.87 2.99 -12.90
CA ALA A 15 2.62 2.22 -11.92
C ALA A 15 3.02 0.83 -12.45
N VAL A 16 2.09 0.10 -13.07
CA VAL A 16 2.36 -1.20 -13.71
C VAL A 16 3.33 -1.06 -14.89
N GLY A 17 3.28 0.06 -15.60
CA GLY A 17 4.20 0.37 -16.70
C GLY A 17 5.66 0.40 -16.26
N GLN A 18 5.94 0.75 -15.00
CA GLN A 18 7.31 0.78 -14.44
C GLN A 18 7.93 -0.61 -14.30
N LEU A 19 7.12 -1.67 -14.28
CA LEU A 19 7.64 -3.04 -14.31
C LEU A 19 8.40 -3.34 -15.60
N ARG A 20 8.11 -2.61 -16.69
CA ARG A 20 8.74 -2.86 -17.97
C ARG A 20 10.23 -2.55 -17.91
N GLY A 21 11.06 -3.57 -18.18
CA GLY A 21 12.52 -3.42 -18.20
C GLY A 21 13.20 -3.62 -16.85
N HIS A 22 12.43 -3.90 -15.79
CA HIS A 22 12.95 -4.25 -14.47
C HIS A 22 12.76 -5.74 -14.18
N LEU A 23 13.66 -6.31 -13.38
CA LEU A 23 13.54 -7.68 -12.91
C LEU A 23 12.81 -7.70 -11.57
N VAL A 24 11.90 -8.66 -11.40
CA VAL A 24 11.28 -8.93 -10.09
C VAL A 24 12.28 -9.68 -9.23
N ARG A 25 12.63 -9.10 -8.08
CA ARG A 25 13.49 -9.74 -7.07
C ARG A 25 12.70 -10.58 -6.08
N ASP A 26 11.57 -10.06 -5.63
CA ASP A 26 10.77 -10.72 -4.61
C ASP A 26 9.28 -10.36 -4.74
N VAL A 27 8.43 -11.27 -4.27
CA VAL A 27 6.98 -11.12 -4.27
C VAL A 27 6.40 -11.63 -2.96
N GLU A 28 5.78 -10.72 -2.20
CA GLU A 28 5.12 -11.05 -0.93
C GLU A 28 3.62 -10.78 -1.02
N ILE A 29 2.80 -11.72 -0.55
CA ILE A 29 1.36 -11.54 -0.40
C ILE A 29 1.02 -11.59 1.08
N ARG A 30 0.30 -10.57 1.57
CA ARG A 30 -0.22 -10.56 2.94
C ARG A 30 -1.26 -11.67 3.08
N SER A 31 -1.28 -12.35 4.23
CA SER A 31 -2.10 -13.56 4.45
C SER A 31 -3.61 -13.37 4.26
N ASP A 32 -4.11 -12.14 4.37
CA ASP A 32 -5.51 -11.80 4.12
C ASP A 32 -5.81 -11.43 2.65
N CYS A 33 -4.82 -11.60 1.76
CA CYS A 33 -4.88 -11.30 0.33
C CYS A 33 -5.25 -9.84 0.00
N ARG A 34 -5.11 -8.92 0.96
CA ARG A 34 -5.42 -7.50 0.77
C ARG A 34 -4.24 -6.68 0.28
N GLN A 35 -3.04 -7.26 0.28
CA GLN A 35 -1.82 -6.56 -0.09
C GLN A 35 -0.85 -7.51 -0.78
N LEU A 36 -0.31 -7.06 -1.91
CA LEU A 36 0.75 -7.69 -2.69
C LEU A 36 1.89 -6.69 -2.84
N ARG A 37 3.10 -7.13 -2.57
CA ARG A 37 4.33 -6.36 -2.73
C ARG A 37 5.20 -7.03 -3.77
N VAL A 38 5.70 -6.25 -4.73
CA VAL A 38 6.64 -6.72 -5.75
C VAL A 38 7.87 -5.84 -5.67
N THR A 39 8.99 -6.42 -5.23
CA THR A 39 10.27 -5.73 -5.13
C THR A 39 11.03 -5.89 -6.44
N LEU A 40 11.49 -4.77 -7.00
CA LEU A 40 12.25 -4.72 -8.25
C LEU A 40 13.75 -4.70 -7.99
N ASP A 41 14.53 -4.90 -9.05
CA ASP A 41 15.98 -4.97 -8.99
C ASP A 41 16.68 -3.64 -8.78
N ASP A 42 16.01 -2.54 -9.06
CA ASP A 42 16.48 -1.17 -8.79
C ASP A 42 16.13 -0.68 -7.37
N GLY A 43 15.45 -1.52 -6.57
CA GLY A 43 15.01 -1.17 -5.21
C GLY A 43 13.67 -0.43 -5.16
N GLN A 44 12.95 -0.30 -6.27
CA GLN A 44 11.55 0.08 -6.26
C GLN A 44 10.66 -1.05 -5.77
N LEU A 45 9.48 -0.68 -5.28
CA LEU A 45 8.44 -1.60 -4.85
C LEU A 45 7.11 -1.19 -5.48
N LEU A 46 6.49 -2.12 -6.20
CA LEU A 46 5.09 -2.00 -6.59
C LEU A 46 4.23 -2.56 -5.46
N LEU A 47 3.37 -1.71 -4.89
CA LEU A 47 2.41 -2.09 -3.87
C LEU A 47 1.01 -2.15 -4.48
N VAL A 48 0.40 -3.32 -4.46
CA VAL A 48 -1.01 -3.51 -4.82
C VAL A 48 -1.80 -3.73 -3.54
N SER A 49 -2.79 -2.88 -3.28
CA SER A 49 -3.64 -2.96 -2.09
C SER A 49 -5.12 -2.99 -2.45
N VAL A 50 -5.92 -3.67 -1.63
CA VAL A 50 -7.38 -3.63 -1.69
C VAL A 50 -7.90 -2.66 -0.64
N LEU A 51 -8.45 -1.55 -1.09
CA LEU A 51 -9.14 -0.55 -0.26
C LEU A 51 -10.65 -0.74 -0.36
N LEU A 52 -11.39 -0.18 0.60
CA LEU A 52 -12.83 -0.02 0.49
C LEU A 52 -13.12 1.44 0.13
N ASP A 53 -13.97 1.67 -0.88
CA ASP A 53 -14.47 3.01 -1.17
C ASP A 53 -15.54 3.45 -0.15
N ASP A 54 -16.06 4.68 -0.30
CA ASP A 54 -17.08 5.25 0.59
C ASP A 54 -18.38 4.43 0.63
N SER A 55 -18.61 3.55 -0.35
CA SER A 55 -19.76 2.63 -0.40
C SER A 55 -19.45 1.25 0.17
N GLY A 56 -18.23 1.04 0.70
CA GLY A 56 -17.76 -0.25 1.19
C GLY A 56 -17.41 -1.23 0.06
N LYS A 57 -17.33 -0.77 -1.18
CA LYS A 57 -17.00 -1.63 -2.33
C LYS A 57 -15.47 -1.74 -2.43
N PRO A 58 -14.93 -2.95 -2.65
CA PRO A 58 -13.51 -3.14 -2.82
C PRO A 58 -13.00 -2.46 -4.09
N ARG A 59 -11.87 -1.77 -3.96
CA ARG A 59 -11.15 -1.03 -5.00
C ARG A 59 -9.67 -1.40 -4.93
N LEU A 60 -9.05 -1.56 -6.10
CA LEU A 60 -7.61 -1.78 -6.17
C LEU A 60 -6.90 -0.44 -6.17
N ASP A 61 -5.83 -0.37 -5.40
CA ASP A 61 -4.90 0.74 -5.37
C ASP A 61 -3.50 0.22 -5.69
N VAL A 62 -2.79 0.92 -6.55
CA VAL A 62 -1.47 0.49 -7.05
C VAL A 62 -0.52 1.67 -6.99
N ASP A 63 0.50 1.54 -6.15
CA ASP A 63 1.53 2.56 -5.95
C ASP A 63 2.91 2.01 -6.31
N LEU A 64 3.77 2.90 -6.80
CA LEU A 64 5.19 2.65 -6.92
C LEU A 64 5.93 3.44 -5.84
N LEU A 65 6.64 2.74 -4.98
CA LEU A 65 7.35 3.29 -3.82
C LEU A 65 8.84 2.98 -3.94
N ARG A 66 9.70 3.79 -3.32
CA ARG A 66 11.08 3.35 -3.07
C ARG A 66 11.11 2.56 -1.78
N THR A 67 11.94 1.52 -1.71
CA THR A 67 12.08 0.69 -0.50
C THR A 67 12.47 1.54 0.72
N GLU A 68 13.18 2.64 0.51
CA GLU A 68 13.54 3.65 1.51
C GLU A 68 12.31 4.23 2.22
N ASP A 69 11.26 4.53 1.46
CA ASP A 69 10.03 5.17 1.95
C ASP A 69 9.21 4.23 2.84
N LEU A 70 9.33 2.92 2.64
CA LEU A 70 8.63 1.91 3.45
C LEU A 70 9.22 1.79 4.86
N THR A 71 10.52 2.09 5.03
CA THR A 71 11.16 2.07 6.35
C THR A 71 10.70 3.21 7.26
N LEU A 72 10.05 4.24 6.69
CA LEU A 72 9.42 5.34 7.41
C LEU A 72 8.00 5.02 7.87
N HIS A 73 7.33 4.02 7.29
CA HIS A 73 6.03 3.52 7.75
C HIS A 73 6.17 2.50 8.89
N ARG A 74 7.08 2.74 9.84
CA ARG A 74 7.11 1.98 11.10
C ARG A 74 5.81 2.26 11.84
N GLN A 75 5.12 1.16 12.14
CA GLN A 75 3.99 1.07 13.05
C GLN A 75 4.22 1.99 14.28
N LEU A 76 3.33 2.97 14.46
CA LEU A 76 3.35 3.88 15.59
C LEU A 76 2.98 3.08 16.85
N GLU A 77 3.97 2.73 17.68
CA GLU A 77 3.73 2.05 18.94
C GLU A 77 3.23 3.08 19.96
N VAL A 78 1.91 3.23 20.07
CA VAL A 78 1.29 4.14 21.05
C VAL A 78 1.18 3.42 22.39
N ARG A 79 1.92 3.90 23.39
CA ARG A 79 1.74 3.48 24.79
C ARG A 79 0.77 4.43 25.46
N PHE A 80 -0.41 3.93 25.83
CA PHE A 80 -1.35 4.69 26.64
C PHE A 80 -0.90 4.64 28.10
N GLU A 81 -0.41 5.75 28.64
CA GLU A 81 -0.22 5.89 30.08
C GLU A 81 -1.56 6.23 30.73
N PRO A 82 -2.03 5.46 31.73
CA PRO A 82 -3.21 5.84 32.49
C PRO A 82 -2.87 7.03 33.40
N GLU A 83 -3.40 8.20 33.10
CA GLU A 83 -3.43 9.31 34.05
C GLU A 83 -4.28 8.90 35.26
N VAL A 84 -3.62 8.57 36.37
CA VAL A 84 -4.29 8.43 37.66
C VAL A 84 -4.57 9.82 38.18
N GLN A 85 -5.77 10.34 37.89
CA GLN A 85 -6.29 11.53 38.56
C GLN A 85 -6.60 11.18 40.02
N VAL A 86 -5.69 11.57 40.92
CA VAL A 86 -5.96 11.57 42.35
C VAL A 86 -6.93 12.72 42.64
N ALA A 87 -8.20 12.38 42.82
CA ALA A 87 -9.21 13.29 43.35
C ALA A 87 -8.74 13.77 44.74
N ARG A 88 -8.62 15.08 44.91
CA ARG A 88 -8.49 15.75 46.21
C ARG A 88 -9.85 16.24 46.66
#